data_AF-A0A200QX28-F1
#
_entry.id   AF-A0A200QX28-F1
#
_cell.length_a   1.000
_cell.length_b   1.000
_cell.length_c   1.000
_cell.angle_alpha   90.00
_cell.angle_beta   90.00
_cell.angle_gamma   90.00
#
_symmetry.space_group_name_H-M   'P 1'
#
loop_
_entity.id
_entity.type
_entity.pdbx_description
1 polymer ?
#
loop_
_entity_poly.entity_id
_entity_poly.type
_entity_poly.pdbx_seq_one_letter_code
_entity_poly.pdbx_strand_id
1 'polypeptide(L)'
;MQEPQNGNWWLIVKDAKIGDIKIGYWPNELFTHLANNASVIRYGGIAGGYSTKKPTPPMGNGHLPNKDYRKACSLRTMKIVDDKGVLVDFDPSKIRGKQDTIKSCYDLEFDGYVDKEIELAMTFGGPGGMCP
;
A
#
# COMPACT_ATOMS: atom_id res chain seq x y z
N MET A 1 -1.57 -14.17 4.85
CA MET A 1 -1.98 -14.23 6.27
C MET A 1 -1.24 -15.36 6.94
N GLN A 2 -0.82 -15.20 8.20
CA GLN A 2 -0.24 -16.29 8.95
C GLN A 2 -1.29 -17.35 9.31
N GLU A 3 -0.98 -18.63 9.07
CA GLU A 3 -1.81 -19.75 9.46
C GLU A 3 -1.53 -20.13 10.93
N PRO A 4 -2.54 -20.18 11.80
CA PRO A 4 -2.33 -20.40 13.23
C PRO A 4 -1.69 -21.75 13.59
N GLN A 5 -1.87 -22.77 12.75
CA GLN A 5 -1.45 -24.14 13.06
C GLN A 5 0.05 -24.36 12.93
N ASN A 6 0.69 -23.72 11.94
CA ASN A 6 2.10 -23.94 11.61
C ASN A 6 2.89 -22.63 11.48
N GLY A 7 2.24 -21.47 11.61
CA GLY A 7 2.88 -20.16 11.47
C GLY A 7 3.25 -19.77 10.04
N ASN A 8 2.88 -20.57 9.03
CA ASN A 8 3.21 -20.30 7.63
C ASN A 8 2.40 -19.12 7.09
N TRP A 9 3.01 -18.33 6.24
CA TRP A 9 2.38 -17.15 5.65
C TRP A 9 1.79 -17.49 4.28
N TRP A 10 0.47 -17.51 4.19
CA TRP A 10 -0.24 -17.84 2.96
C TRP A 10 -0.52 -16.62 2.08
N LEU A 11 -0.31 -16.79 0.77
CA LEU A 11 -0.89 -15.97 -0.28
C LEU A 11 -2.26 -16.54 -0.65
N ILE A 12 -3.30 -15.76 -0.37
CA ILE A 12 -4.69 -16.13 -0.63
C ILE A 12 -5.32 -15.07 -1.52
N VAL A 13 -5.95 -15.51 -2.61
CA VAL A 13 -6.83 -14.66 -3.42
C VAL A 13 -8.26 -14.96 -3.01
N LYS A 14 -8.96 -13.96 -2.49
CA LYS A 14 -10.38 -14.08 -2.17
C LYS A 14 -11.19 -13.88 -3.45
N ASP A 15 -12.03 -14.84 -3.78
CA ASP A 15 -13.01 -14.74 -4.86
C ASP A 15 -14.41 -15.03 -4.34
N ALA A 16 -15.35 -14.12 -4.59
CA ALA A 16 -16.70 -14.23 -4.06
C ALA A 16 -17.53 -15.37 -4.66
N LYS A 17 -17.17 -15.87 -5.85
CA LYS A 17 -17.93 -16.90 -6.57
C LYS A 17 -17.40 -18.30 -6.30
N ILE A 18 -16.08 -18.44 -6.18
CA ILE A 18 -15.42 -19.76 -6.06
C ILE A 18 -14.71 -19.97 -4.71
N GLY A 19 -14.72 -18.97 -3.83
CA GLY A 19 -14.11 -19.03 -2.50
C GLY A 19 -12.64 -18.63 -2.49
N ASP A 20 -12.00 -18.81 -1.34
CA ASP A 20 -10.61 -18.42 -1.11
C ASP A 20 -9.64 -19.40 -1.81
N ILE A 21 -8.84 -18.87 -2.73
CA ILE A 21 -7.84 -19.62 -3.50
C ILE A 21 -6.48 -19.47 -2.80
N LYS A 22 -5.97 -20.56 -2.21
CA LYS A 22 -4.60 -20.63 -1.68
C LYS A 22 -3.62 -20.82 -2.83
N ILE A 23 -2.83 -19.79 -3.15
CA ILE A 23 -1.83 -19.84 -4.23
C ILE A 23 -0.56 -20.55 -3.75
N GLY A 24 -0.12 -20.27 -2.53
CA GLY A 24 1.09 -20.81 -1.95
C GLY A 24 1.40 -20.19 -0.60
N TYR A 25 2.48 -20.64 0.03
CA TYR A 25 2.90 -20.13 1.32
C TYR A 25 4.41 -19.94 1.41
N TRP A 26 4.80 -19.09 2.35
CA TRP A 26 6.17 -18.95 2.83
C TRP A 26 6.27 -19.62 4.21
N PRO A 27 7.29 -20.47 4.44
CA PRO A 27 7.53 -21.07 5.75
C PRO A 27 7.72 -20.03 6.85
N ASN A 28 7.31 -20.36 8.07
CA ASN A 28 7.38 -19.46 9.22
C ASN A 28 8.81 -18.98 9.51
N GLU A 29 9.81 -19.82 9.21
CA GLU A 29 11.21 -19.63 9.59
C GLU A 29 11.85 -18.47 8.79
N LEU A 30 11.23 -18.09 7.66
CA LEU A 30 11.64 -16.95 6.86
C LEU A 30 11.28 -15.61 7.52
N PHE A 31 10.36 -15.61 8.50
CA PHE A 31 9.79 -14.41 9.08
C PHE A 31 10.06 -14.31 10.57
N THR A 32 11.15 -13.63 10.92
CA THR A 32 11.49 -13.31 12.32
C THR A 32 10.63 -12.16 12.85
N HIS A 33 10.57 -11.04 12.14
CA HIS A 33 9.81 -9.86 12.55
C HIS A 33 8.29 -10.00 12.37
N LEU A 34 7.86 -10.95 11.54
CA LEU A 34 6.46 -11.29 11.32
C LEU A 34 6.14 -12.68 11.90
N ALA A 35 6.90 -13.17 12.88
CA ALA A 35 6.68 -14.51 13.44
C ALA A 35 5.33 -14.67 14.14
N ASN A 36 4.75 -13.59 14.68
CA ASN A 36 3.49 -13.62 15.41
C ASN A 36 2.40 -12.75 14.76
N ASN A 37 2.76 -11.52 14.38
CA ASN A 37 1.86 -10.57 13.74
C ASN A 37 2.67 -9.45 13.07
N ALA A 38 1.99 -8.64 12.27
CA ALA A 38 2.54 -7.39 11.77
C ALA A 38 2.38 -6.29 12.83
N SER A 39 3.49 -5.68 13.24
CA SER A 39 3.48 -4.49 14.12
C SER A 39 3.40 -3.17 13.34
N VAL A 40 3.80 -3.19 12.07
CA VAL A 40 3.78 -2.04 11.16
C VAL A 40 3.32 -2.49 9.79
N ILE A 41 2.35 -1.77 9.23
CA ILE A 41 1.86 -1.97 7.86
C ILE A 41 2.25 -0.73 7.07
N ARG A 42 2.79 -0.93 5.86
CA ARG A 42 3.19 0.16 4.95
C ARG A 42 2.45 0.01 3.64
N TYR A 43 1.89 1.11 3.18
CA TYR A 43 1.34 1.27 1.84
C TYR A 43 2.22 2.27 1.09
N GLY A 44 2.48 2.03 -0.18
CA GLY A 44 3.27 2.96 -0.98
C GLY A 44 3.82 2.31 -2.24
N GLY A 45 4.85 2.93 -2.78
CA GLY A 45 5.55 2.49 -3.98
C GLY A 45 6.88 3.21 -4.09
N ILE A 46 7.66 2.85 -5.11
CA ILE A 46 8.96 3.44 -5.40
C ILE A 46 8.99 3.83 -6.86
N ALA A 47 9.38 5.06 -7.15
CA ALA A 47 9.77 5.51 -8.49
C ALA A 47 11.13 6.20 -8.37
N GLY A 48 12.05 5.88 -9.28
CA GLY A 48 13.40 6.38 -9.21
C GLY A 48 14.22 5.98 -10.44
N GLY A 49 15.40 6.58 -10.56
CA GLY A 49 16.38 6.27 -11.57
C GLY A 49 17.66 5.73 -10.93
N TYR A 50 18.48 5.03 -11.72
CA TYR A 50 19.76 4.49 -11.25
C TYR A 50 20.79 5.59 -10.87
N SER A 51 20.57 6.83 -11.31
CA SER A 51 21.48 7.95 -11.08
C SER A 51 20.71 9.24 -10.85
N THR A 52 21.15 10.02 -9.87
CA THR A 52 20.65 11.38 -9.59
C THR A 52 20.96 12.39 -10.71
N LYS A 53 21.80 12.01 -11.69
CA LYS A 53 22.11 12.81 -12.89
C LYS A 53 21.15 12.56 -14.05
N LYS A 54 20.23 11.60 -13.92
CA LYS A 54 19.24 11.27 -14.96
C LYS A 54 17.84 11.55 -14.41
N PRO A 55 16.91 11.98 -15.29
CA PRO A 55 15.54 12.18 -14.87
C PRO A 55 14.92 10.86 -14.42
N THR A 56 14.22 10.90 -13.29
CA THR A 56 13.39 9.81 -12.81
C THR A 56 12.08 9.75 -13.60
N PRO A 57 11.45 8.57 -13.76
CA PRO A 57 10.21 8.45 -14.51
C PRO A 57 9.02 9.08 -13.76
N PRO A 58 7.92 9.44 -14.44
CA PRO A 58 6.69 9.81 -13.75
C PRO A 58 6.15 8.65 -12.90
N MET A 59 5.54 8.97 -11.76
CA MET A 59 4.84 7.99 -10.92
C MET A 59 3.34 8.05 -11.20
N GLY A 60 2.73 6.89 -11.47
CA GLY A 60 1.32 6.80 -11.83
C GLY A 60 1.04 7.48 -13.17
N ASN A 61 0.16 8.48 -13.17
CA ASN A 61 -0.20 9.25 -14.36
C ASN A 61 0.69 10.51 -14.56
N GLY A 62 1.72 10.72 -13.73
CA GLY A 62 2.59 11.90 -13.78
C GLY A 62 2.03 13.15 -13.10
N HIS A 63 0.81 13.12 -12.59
CA HIS A 63 0.22 14.22 -11.84
C HIS A 63 0.47 14.06 -10.34
N LEU A 64 0.67 15.19 -9.65
CA LEU A 64 0.67 15.24 -8.19
C LEU A 64 -0.73 14.92 -7.64
N PRO A 65 -0.84 14.39 -6.40
CA PRO A 65 -2.11 14.14 -5.74
C PRO A 65 -2.98 15.40 -5.72
N ASN A 66 -4.25 15.23 -6.09
CA ASN A 66 -5.24 16.31 -6.17
C ASN A 66 -6.64 15.87 -5.74
N LYS A 67 -6.75 14.72 -5.06
CA LYS A 67 -8.02 14.10 -4.60
C LYS A 67 -9.04 13.78 -5.70
N ASP A 68 -8.71 13.95 -6.98
CA ASP A 68 -9.56 13.47 -8.09
C ASP A 68 -9.28 11.98 -8.31
N TYR A 69 -9.96 11.13 -7.54
CA TYR A 69 -9.76 9.70 -7.60
C TYR A 69 -9.95 9.12 -9.02
N ARG A 70 -10.77 9.73 -9.88
CA ARG A 70 -11.01 9.25 -11.24
C ARG A 70 -9.82 9.47 -12.18
N LYS A 71 -8.93 10.41 -11.85
CA LYS A 71 -7.79 10.77 -12.69
C LYS A 71 -6.46 10.50 -12.02
N ALA A 72 -6.31 10.88 -10.75
CA ALA A 72 -5.11 10.67 -9.97
C ALA A 72 -4.86 9.18 -9.72
N CYS A 73 -3.58 8.81 -9.64
CA CYS A 73 -3.24 7.49 -9.14
C CYS A 73 -3.66 7.41 -7.65
N SER A 74 -4.33 6.32 -7.27
CA SER A 74 -4.92 6.19 -5.94
C SER A 74 -4.86 4.75 -5.43
N LEU A 75 -4.76 4.63 -4.11
CA LEU A 75 -5.12 3.43 -3.36
C LEU A 75 -6.44 3.73 -2.65
N ARG A 76 -7.41 2.83 -2.79
CA ARG A 76 -8.79 2.98 -2.28
C ARG A 76 -9.22 1.71 -1.58
N THR A 77 -10.30 1.79 -0.81
CA THR A 77 -10.81 0.62 -0.05
C THR A 77 -9.69 0.03 0.81
N MET A 78 -8.85 0.92 1.37
CA MET A 78 -7.67 0.51 2.11
C MET A 78 -8.08 -0.12 3.43
N LYS A 79 -7.81 -1.41 3.60
CA LYS A 79 -8.10 -2.18 4.81
C LYS A 79 -6.88 -2.95 5.28
N ILE A 80 -6.92 -3.33 6.55
CA ILE A 80 -5.97 -4.30 7.13
C ILE A 80 -6.71 -5.57 7.48
N VAL A 81 -5.97 -6.65 7.66
CA VAL A 81 -6.54 -7.89 8.21
C VAL A 81 -6.18 -7.97 9.68
N ASP A 82 -7.19 -8.14 10.54
CA ASP A 82 -7.01 -8.31 11.97
C ASP A 82 -6.55 -9.73 12.35
N ASP A 83 -6.39 -9.97 13.65
CA ASP A 83 -6.00 -11.27 14.23
C ASP A 83 -7.03 -12.39 13.99
N LYS A 84 -8.26 -12.03 13.65
CA LYS A 84 -9.35 -12.97 13.29
C LYS A 84 -9.43 -13.23 11.78
N GLY A 85 -8.54 -12.64 10.99
CA GLY A 85 -8.54 -12.80 9.54
C GLY A 85 -9.60 -11.97 8.82
N VAL A 86 -10.18 -10.97 9.48
CA VAL A 86 -11.25 -10.11 8.95
C VAL A 86 -10.66 -8.81 8.43
N LEU A 87 -11.19 -8.35 7.29
CA LEU A 87 -10.85 -7.03 6.74
C LEU A 87 -11.51 -5.94 7.58
N VAL A 88 -10.71 -5.05 8.14
CA VAL A 88 -11.15 -3.94 8.99
C VAL A 88 -10.49 -2.63 8.55
N ASP A 89 -11.19 -1.53 8.84
CA ASP A 89 -10.62 -0.20 8.67
C ASP A 89 -9.57 0.04 9.77
N PHE A 90 -8.44 0.61 9.40
CA PHE A 90 -7.41 1.04 10.35
C PHE A 90 -7.68 2.46 10.81
N ASP A 91 -7.20 2.78 12.01
CA ASP A 91 -7.33 4.11 12.61
C ASP A 91 -6.52 5.15 11.80
N PRO A 92 -7.18 6.11 11.12
CA PRO A 92 -6.52 7.13 10.30
C PRO A 92 -5.55 8.00 11.12
N SER A 93 -5.79 8.17 12.43
CA SER A 93 -4.94 9.00 13.30
C SER A 93 -3.55 8.39 13.55
N LYS A 94 -3.39 7.09 13.29
CA LYS A 94 -2.11 6.36 13.46
C LYS A 94 -1.25 6.38 12.21
N ILE A 95 -1.73 6.97 11.12
CA ILE A 95 -1.00 7.00 9.84
C ILE A 95 0.10 8.06 9.88
N ARG A 96 1.25 7.69 9.31
CA ARG A 96 2.39 8.58 9.10
C ARG A 96 2.77 8.53 7.64
N GLY A 97 2.71 9.66 6.96
CA GLY A 97 3.25 9.81 5.61
C GLY A 97 4.77 9.78 5.63
N LYS A 98 5.37 9.08 4.68
CA LYS A 98 6.81 9.10 4.43
C LYS A 98 7.05 9.33 2.95
N GLN A 99 7.85 10.34 2.65
CA GLN A 99 8.26 10.69 1.31
C GLN A 99 9.78 10.88 1.35
N ASP A 100 10.48 10.18 0.46
CA ASP A 100 11.95 10.17 0.43
C ASP A 100 12.50 11.09 -0.69
N THR A 101 11.72 12.08 -1.14
CA THR A 101 12.10 13.08 -2.15
C THR A 101 11.39 14.41 -1.89
N ILE A 102 11.53 15.38 -2.80
CA ILE A 102 10.81 16.67 -2.77
C ILE A 102 9.40 16.56 -3.38
N LYS A 103 8.44 17.34 -2.87
CA LYS A 103 7.02 17.29 -3.29
C LYS A 103 6.78 17.58 -4.76
N SER A 104 7.62 18.39 -5.40
CA SER A 104 7.52 18.64 -6.84
C SER A 104 7.87 17.42 -7.70
N CYS A 105 8.59 16.44 -7.15
CA CYS A 105 8.94 15.21 -7.83
C CYS A 105 7.83 14.17 -7.72
N TYR A 106 7.56 13.76 -6.48
CA TYR A 106 6.48 12.85 -6.12
C TYR A 106 5.88 13.31 -4.81
N ASP A 107 4.57 13.24 -4.67
CA ASP A 107 3.89 13.54 -3.41
C ASP A 107 2.81 12.47 -3.16
N LEU A 108 2.36 12.38 -1.92
CA LEU A 108 1.26 11.54 -1.51
C LEU A 108 0.37 12.28 -0.52
N GLU A 109 -0.93 12.05 -0.63
CA GLU A 109 -1.92 12.63 0.25
C GLU A 109 -2.85 11.53 0.74
N PHE A 110 -2.86 11.31 2.06
CA PHE A 110 -3.80 10.40 2.69
C PHE A 110 -5.03 11.20 3.12
N ASP A 111 -6.17 10.86 2.54
CA ASP A 111 -7.42 11.61 2.68
C ASP A 111 -8.31 11.06 3.79
N GLY A 112 -7.94 9.93 4.38
CA GLY A 112 -8.79 9.23 5.35
C GLY A 112 -10.01 8.65 4.65
N TYR A 113 -11.14 8.63 5.36
CA TYR A 113 -12.40 8.09 4.84
C TYR A 113 -13.08 9.13 3.97
N VAL A 114 -13.27 8.82 2.69
CA VAL A 114 -13.85 9.74 1.70
C VAL A 114 -15.37 9.59 1.64
N ASP A 115 -15.84 8.41 1.22
CA ASP A 115 -17.26 8.04 1.13
C ASP A 115 -17.41 6.50 1.08
N LYS A 116 -18.63 6.01 0.85
CA LYS A 116 -18.93 4.56 0.80
C LYS A 116 -18.34 3.84 -0.42
N GLU A 117 -18.00 4.55 -1.49
CA GLU A 117 -17.45 3.96 -2.72
C GLU A 117 -15.92 3.92 -2.69
N ILE A 118 -15.30 4.98 -2.15
CA ILE A 118 -13.84 5.15 -2.11
C ILE A 118 -13.25 4.63 -0.79
N GLU A 119 -13.99 4.77 0.31
CA GLU A 119 -13.59 4.45 1.69
C GLU A 119 -12.26 5.10 2.11
N LEU A 120 -11.45 4.42 2.93
CA LEU A 120 -10.11 4.87 3.26
C LEU A 120 -9.24 4.91 2.01
N ALA A 121 -8.71 6.09 1.69
CA ALA A 121 -7.96 6.27 0.45
C ALA A 121 -6.77 7.23 0.59
N MET A 122 -5.84 7.07 -0.35
CA MET A 122 -4.80 8.04 -0.64
C MET A 122 -4.69 8.28 -2.14
N THR A 123 -4.27 9.49 -2.50
CA THR A 123 -3.76 9.78 -3.83
C THR A 123 -2.25 9.94 -3.79
N PHE A 124 -1.58 9.58 -4.87
CA PHE A 124 -0.12 9.68 -4.99
C PHE A 124 0.29 9.87 -6.44
N GLY A 125 1.49 10.35 -6.66
CA GLY A 125 2.06 10.47 -8.00
C GLY A 125 3.04 11.63 -8.11
N GLY A 126 3.35 11.97 -9.36
CA GLY A 126 4.16 13.15 -9.68
C GLY A 126 4.95 12.97 -10.96
N PRO A 127 5.44 14.08 -11.53
CA PRO A 127 6.03 14.09 -12.87
C PRO A 127 7.39 13.39 -12.95
N GLY A 128 8.07 13.17 -11.82
CA GLY A 128 9.48 12.78 -11.81
C GLY A 128 10.36 13.92 -12.30
N GLY A 129 11.44 13.60 -13.02
CA GLY A 129 12.43 14.56 -13.49
C GLY A 129 13.70 14.54 -12.65
N MET A 130 14.34 15.70 -12.46
CA MET A 130 15.61 15.78 -11.72
C MET A 130 15.34 15.79 -10.22
N CYS A 131 15.09 14.60 -9.68
CA CYS A 131 14.78 14.38 -8.28
C CYS A 131 16.06 14.07 -7.47
N PRO A 132 16.23 14.69 -6.29
CA PRO A 132 17.38 14.45 -5.43
C PRO A 132 17.39 13.04 -4.84
#